data_AF-A0A7X2SXX9-F1
#
_entry.id   AF-A0A7X2SXX9-F1
#
_cell.length_a   1.000
_cell.length_b   1.000
_cell.length_c   1.000
_cell.angle_alpha   90.00
_cell.angle_beta   90.00
_cell.angle_gamma   90.00
#
_symmetry.space_group_name_H-M   'P 1'
#
loop_
_entity.id
_entity.type
_entity.pdbx_description
1 polymer ?
#
loop_
_entity_poly.entity_id
_entity_poly.type
_entity_poly.pdbx_seq_one_letter_code
_entity_poly.pdbx_strand_id
1 'polypeptide(L)'
;LKVPSRVVWMPMAFEDSATLGAVSRYQETVRASAPWLPNNVDFIQRINGLSSRDEVRDTLFNASYLVLGLGDVYLGAPCAVPIDPRHRLLSSKYSPARTFTAEGTVGIGGMYMCIYGMDSPGGYQLVGRTLPIWNTFLKNPQFATDAPWLLRFFDQVRFYPVSETELTQLREDFREGRASLRIEETQFDFAAHQQFLADHAAEIAAFRQRQAAAFEQEVQLWAQEEQNAPPEDETRASVSEEEENGLAVQADLNGNIWKVLVQPGDEVSAGQTLIIVEAMKMELAIVAPQAGRVTRIACQTGRPVSPGDNLLWLE
;
A
#
# COMPACT_ATOMS: atom_id res chain seq x y z
N LEU A 1 -10.41 -25.00 24.37
CA LEU A 1 -10.58 -23.54 24.61
C LEU A 1 -11.56 -23.01 23.56
N LYS A 2 -12.57 -22.26 23.98
CA LYS A 2 -13.47 -21.55 23.06
C LYS A 2 -13.44 -20.08 23.43
N VAL A 3 -13.29 -19.21 22.45
CA VAL A 3 -13.31 -17.75 22.66
C VAL A 3 -14.42 -17.13 21.82
N PRO A 4 -15.16 -16.13 22.35
CA PRO A 4 -16.11 -15.37 21.55
C PRO A 4 -15.42 -14.78 20.32
N SER A 5 -16.09 -14.81 19.18
CA SER A 5 -15.57 -14.37 17.89
C SER A 5 -16.72 -13.83 17.05
N ARG A 6 -16.42 -12.96 16.09
CA ARG A 6 -17.41 -12.49 15.12
C ARG A 6 -16.89 -12.73 13.71
N VAL A 7 -17.75 -13.13 12.79
CA VAL A 7 -17.40 -13.11 11.36
C VAL A 7 -17.85 -11.76 10.79
N VAL A 8 -16.89 -10.94 10.39
CA VAL A 8 -17.12 -9.61 9.81
C VAL A 8 -16.93 -9.71 8.30
N TRP A 9 -18.04 -9.66 7.56
CA TRP A 9 -18.04 -9.77 6.10
C TRP A 9 -17.83 -8.40 5.48
N MET A 10 -16.66 -8.15 4.89
CA MET A 10 -16.27 -6.85 4.34
C MET A 10 -16.23 -6.87 2.80
N PRO A 11 -16.75 -5.84 2.11
CA PRO A 11 -16.54 -5.71 0.67
C PRO A 11 -15.09 -5.35 0.39
N MET A 12 -14.51 -5.91 -0.68
CA MET A 12 -13.18 -5.51 -1.13
C MET A 12 -13.17 -5.35 -2.65
N ALA A 13 -12.67 -4.21 -3.10
CA ALA A 13 -12.26 -4.04 -4.49
C ALA A 13 -10.80 -4.50 -4.62
N PHE A 14 -10.57 -5.50 -5.46
CA PHE A 14 -9.25 -6.05 -5.71
C PHE A 14 -8.46 -5.14 -6.65
N GLU A 15 -7.25 -4.75 -6.24
CA GLU A 15 -6.36 -3.84 -7.01
C GLU A 15 -7.05 -2.57 -7.53
N ASP A 16 -7.84 -1.92 -6.68
CA ASP A 16 -8.48 -0.66 -7.03
C ASP A 16 -7.45 0.47 -7.28
N SER A 17 -7.88 1.54 -7.94
CA SER A 17 -7.00 2.61 -8.40
C SER A 17 -6.17 3.27 -7.28
N ALA A 18 -6.73 3.41 -6.07
CA ALA A 18 -6.00 3.97 -4.94
C ALA A 18 -4.89 3.03 -4.43
N THR A 19 -5.16 1.73 -4.44
CA THR A 19 -4.18 0.69 -4.08
C THR A 19 -3.01 0.71 -5.06
N LEU A 20 -3.30 0.65 -6.36
CA LEU A 20 -2.27 0.68 -7.40
C LEU A 20 -1.52 2.01 -7.42
N GLY A 21 -2.23 3.13 -7.22
CA GLY A 21 -1.64 4.46 -7.14
C GLY A 21 -0.62 4.61 -6.01
N ALA A 22 -0.83 3.94 -4.87
CA ALA A 22 0.15 3.92 -3.78
C ALA A 22 1.44 3.16 -4.16
N VAL A 23 1.33 2.12 -4.99
CA VAL A 23 2.48 1.37 -5.52
C VAL A 23 3.22 2.17 -6.59
N SER A 24 2.50 2.81 -7.51
CA SER A 24 3.09 3.72 -8.50
C SER A 24 3.82 4.88 -7.83
N ARG A 25 3.22 5.46 -6.79
CA ARG A 25 3.87 6.50 -5.98
C ARG A 25 5.20 6.04 -5.42
N TYR A 26 5.22 4.87 -4.79
CA TYR A 26 6.43 4.32 -4.21
C TYR A 26 7.54 4.10 -5.25
N GLN A 27 7.19 3.63 -6.45
CA GLN A 27 8.14 3.46 -7.56
C GLN A 27 8.77 4.79 -7.96
N GLU A 28 7.95 5.82 -8.09
CA GLU A 28 8.39 7.14 -8.54
C GLU A 28 9.17 7.91 -7.47
N THR A 29 8.89 7.73 -6.18
CA THR A 29 9.48 8.60 -5.13
C THR A 29 10.43 7.93 -4.16
N VAL A 30 10.36 6.61 -3.99
CA VAL A 30 11.13 5.92 -2.94
C VAL A 30 12.08 4.90 -3.53
N ARG A 31 11.56 3.96 -4.33
CA ARG A 31 12.35 2.88 -4.91
C ARG A 31 11.75 2.42 -6.23
N ALA A 32 12.39 2.81 -7.33
CA ALA A 32 11.92 2.53 -8.69
C ALA A 32 11.92 1.04 -9.05
N SER A 33 12.85 0.26 -8.48
CA SER A 33 12.93 -1.17 -8.73
C SER A 33 13.11 -1.94 -7.43
N ALA A 34 12.26 -2.95 -7.26
CA ALA A 34 12.34 -3.94 -6.20
C ALA A 34 11.63 -5.21 -6.68
N PRO A 35 11.90 -6.37 -6.08
CA PRO A 35 11.26 -7.58 -6.56
C PRO A 35 9.73 -7.65 -6.38
N TRP A 36 9.20 -6.86 -5.46
CA TRP A 36 7.76 -6.71 -5.26
C TRP A 36 7.10 -5.67 -6.19
N LEU A 37 7.87 -5.10 -7.10
CA LEU A 37 7.46 -4.12 -8.12
C LEU A 37 7.54 -4.75 -9.52
N PRO A 38 6.80 -4.23 -10.52
CA PRO A 38 5.89 -3.07 -10.45
C PRO A 38 4.55 -3.36 -9.79
N ASN A 39 4.24 -4.62 -9.50
CA ASN A 39 2.94 -5.03 -8.96
C ASN A 39 3.10 -6.05 -7.82
N ASN A 40 2.45 -5.76 -6.68
CA ASN A 40 2.57 -6.57 -5.47
C ASN A 40 1.86 -7.92 -5.57
N VAL A 41 0.73 -7.99 -6.28
CA VAL A 41 -0.01 -9.25 -6.48
C VAL A 41 0.78 -10.21 -7.36
N ASP A 42 1.48 -9.72 -8.39
CA ASP A 42 2.37 -10.55 -9.21
C ASP A 42 3.48 -11.14 -8.35
N PHE A 43 4.05 -10.31 -7.48
CA PHE A 43 5.05 -10.76 -6.54
C PHE A 43 4.52 -11.84 -5.61
N ILE A 44 3.35 -11.64 -4.99
CA ILE A 44 2.70 -12.65 -4.15
C ILE A 44 2.44 -13.93 -4.95
N GLN A 45 2.01 -13.84 -6.21
CA GLN A 45 1.82 -15.01 -7.06
C GLN A 45 3.12 -15.81 -7.19
N ARG A 46 4.21 -15.16 -7.62
CA ARG A 46 5.49 -15.81 -7.91
C ARG A 46 6.12 -16.43 -6.67
N ILE A 47 6.24 -15.67 -5.58
CA ILE A 47 6.90 -16.14 -4.35
C ILE A 47 6.14 -17.30 -3.66
N ASN A 48 4.87 -17.50 -4.00
CA ASN A 48 4.06 -18.61 -3.48
C ASN A 48 3.91 -19.78 -4.47
N GLY A 49 4.44 -19.67 -5.69
CA GLY A 49 4.33 -20.73 -6.70
C GLY A 49 2.89 -20.93 -7.19
N LEU A 50 2.13 -19.85 -7.27
CA LEU A 50 0.75 -19.88 -7.76
C LEU A 50 0.72 -19.76 -9.28
N SER A 51 -0.25 -20.44 -9.88
CA SER A 51 -0.38 -20.56 -11.33
C SER A 51 -0.79 -19.25 -12.01
N SER A 52 -1.52 -18.40 -11.29
CA SER A 52 -2.07 -17.14 -11.83
C SER A 52 -2.36 -16.13 -10.72
N ARG A 53 -2.51 -14.86 -11.11
CA ARG A 53 -2.99 -13.78 -10.25
C ARG A 53 -4.40 -14.06 -9.71
N ASP A 54 -5.23 -14.75 -10.48
CA ASP A 54 -6.57 -15.16 -10.04
C ASP A 54 -6.51 -16.09 -8.82
N GLU A 55 -5.49 -16.96 -8.72
CA GLU A 55 -5.29 -17.84 -7.55
C GLU A 55 -4.95 -17.01 -6.29
N VAL A 56 -4.24 -15.89 -6.42
CA VAL A 56 -4.02 -14.93 -5.33
C VAL A 56 -5.35 -14.32 -4.90
N ARG A 57 -6.10 -13.76 -5.86
CA ARG A 57 -7.41 -13.14 -5.63
C ARG A 57 -8.36 -14.12 -4.92
N ASP A 58 -8.50 -15.32 -5.45
CA ASP A 58 -9.42 -16.32 -4.93
C ASP A 58 -9.00 -16.79 -3.54
N THR A 59 -7.70 -16.94 -3.28
CA THR A 59 -7.18 -17.22 -1.94
C THR A 59 -7.55 -16.11 -0.95
N LEU A 60 -7.42 -14.84 -1.36
CA LEU A 60 -7.74 -13.70 -0.50
C LEU A 60 -9.21 -13.67 -0.09
N PHE A 61 -10.13 -13.96 -1.03
CA PHE A 61 -11.58 -13.97 -0.79
C PHE A 61 -12.09 -15.24 -0.09
N ASN A 62 -11.41 -16.38 -0.25
CA ASN A 62 -11.79 -17.63 0.40
C ASN A 62 -11.30 -17.73 1.86
N ALA A 63 -10.31 -16.91 2.24
CA ALA A 63 -9.74 -16.88 3.56
C ALA A 63 -10.69 -16.36 4.65
N SER A 64 -10.51 -16.90 5.87
CA SER A 64 -11.02 -16.32 7.11
C SER A 64 -9.84 -15.83 7.93
N TYR A 65 -9.73 -14.52 8.12
CA TYR A 65 -8.59 -13.89 8.77
C TYR A 65 -8.88 -13.63 10.25
N LEU A 66 -8.27 -14.41 11.13
CA LEU A 66 -8.40 -14.24 12.58
C LEU A 66 -7.55 -13.05 13.04
N VAL A 67 -8.18 -12.04 13.62
CA VAL A 67 -7.54 -10.85 14.18
C VAL A 67 -6.80 -11.22 15.47
N LEU A 68 -5.48 -11.04 15.45
CA LEU A 68 -4.60 -11.34 16.59
C LEU A 68 -4.26 -10.10 17.42
N GLY A 69 -4.32 -8.92 16.80
CA GLY A 69 -4.05 -7.64 17.44
C GLY A 69 -4.56 -6.47 16.60
N LEU A 70 -4.57 -5.28 17.19
CA LEU A 70 -4.99 -4.03 16.57
C LEU A 70 -3.87 -3.00 16.65
N GLY A 71 -3.85 -2.06 15.70
CA GLY A 71 -2.83 -1.02 15.58
C GLY A 71 -1.63 -1.39 14.69
N ASP A 72 -1.79 -2.28 13.70
CA ASP A 72 -0.78 -2.68 12.70
C ASP A 72 -1.15 -2.19 11.28
N VAL A 73 -1.04 -0.89 10.95
CA VAL A 73 -0.52 0.21 11.78
C VAL A 73 -1.59 1.28 12.02
N TYR A 74 -1.63 1.79 13.27
CA TYR A 74 -2.53 2.85 13.73
C TYR A 74 -4.03 2.49 13.73
N LEU A 75 -4.83 3.32 14.39
CA LEU A 75 -6.31 3.40 14.32
C LEU A 75 -7.05 2.07 14.04
N GLY A 76 -6.89 1.08 14.93
CA GLY A 76 -7.64 -0.17 14.84
C GLY A 76 -7.25 -1.11 13.70
N ALA A 77 -6.18 -0.80 12.94
CA ALA A 77 -5.67 -1.65 11.87
C ALA A 77 -5.35 -3.06 12.38
N PRO A 78 -5.96 -4.13 11.86
CA PRO A 78 -5.77 -5.46 12.38
C PRO A 78 -4.40 -6.02 11.95
N CYS A 79 -3.76 -6.78 12.83
CA CYS A 79 -2.82 -7.82 12.43
C CYS A 79 -3.58 -9.14 12.46
N ALA A 80 -3.91 -9.69 11.29
CA ALA A 80 -4.75 -10.88 11.19
C ALA A 80 -4.05 -12.00 10.40
N VAL A 81 -4.41 -13.25 10.66
CA VAL A 81 -3.82 -14.41 9.97
C VAL A 81 -4.92 -15.33 9.43
N PRO A 82 -4.77 -15.90 8.23
CA PRO A 82 -5.66 -16.94 7.75
C PRO A 82 -5.71 -18.14 8.71
N ILE A 83 -6.92 -18.53 9.11
CA ILE A 83 -7.17 -19.70 9.97
C ILE A 83 -6.69 -20.98 9.28
N ASP A 84 -6.98 -21.10 7.98
CA ASP A 84 -6.48 -22.17 7.12
C ASP A 84 -5.04 -21.88 6.68
N PRO A 85 -4.06 -22.75 7.03
CA PRO A 85 -2.68 -22.56 6.61
C PRO A 85 -2.46 -22.52 5.09
N ARG A 86 -3.38 -23.09 4.29
CA ARG A 86 -3.31 -23.06 2.82
C ARG A 86 -3.62 -21.68 2.24
N HIS A 87 -4.19 -20.78 3.04
CA HIS A 87 -4.46 -19.40 2.62
C HIS A 87 -3.38 -18.41 3.09
N ARG A 88 -2.31 -18.89 3.74
CA ARG A 88 -1.21 -18.06 4.23
C ARG A 88 -0.22 -17.75 3.11
N LEU A 89 -0.61 -16.82 2.24
CA LEU A 89 0.26 -16.30 1.19
C LEU A 89 1.46 -15.59 1.82
N LEU A 90 2.67 -16.05 1.52
CA LEU A 90 3.91 -15.43 1.96
C LEU A 90 4.21 -14.18 1.13
N SER A 91 4.83 -13.21 1.78
CA SER A 91 5.30 -11.97 1.17
C SER A 91 6.44 -11.38 2.00
N SER A 92 7.29 -10.58 1.38
CA SER A 92 8.17 -9.67 2.11
C SER A 92 7.40 -8.43 2.56
N LYS A 93 7.92 -7.71 3.55
CA LYS A 93 7.56 -6.30 3.74
C LYS A 93 8.43 -5.44 2.82
N TYR A 94 7.92 -4.29 2.42
CA TYR A 94 8.67 -3.28 1.68
C TYR A 94 9.97 -2.89 2.40
N SER A 95 11.03 -2.66 1.62
CA SER A 95 12.31 -2.15 2.10
C SER A 95 12.87 -1.07 1.14
N PRO A 96 12.91 0.22 1.54
CA PRO A 96 12.28 0.79 2.74
C PRO A 96 10.75 0.79 2.62
N ALA A 97 10.04 1.00 3.74
CA ALA A 97 8.59 1.09 3.77
C ALA A 97 8.06 2.31 2.99
N ARG A 98 6.80 2.23 2.51
CA ARG A 98 6.13 3.37 1.88
C ARG A 98 5.91 4.51 2.88
N THR A 99 5.95 5.73 2.37
CA THR A 99 5.57 6.95 3.10
C THR A 99 4.06 7.16 3.15
N PHE A 100 3.33 6.67 2.14
CA PHE A 100 1.89 6.82 1.98
C PHE A 100 1.22 5.51 1.55
N THR A 101 0.04 5.25 2.12
CA THR A 101 -0.90 4.17 1.80
C THR A 101 -2.29 4.69 2.12
N ALA A 102 -3.24 4.55 1.20
CA ALA A 102 -4.59 5.08 1.37
C ALA A 102 -5.37 4.33 2.47
N GLU A 103 -6.24 5.02 3.19
CA GLU A 103 -7.16 4.41 4.16
C GLU A 103 -8.03 3.31 3.52
N GLY A 104 -8.20 2.21 4.27
CA GLY A 104 -8.96 1.04 3.89
C GLY A 104 -8.18 0.07 3.01
N THR A 105 -6.95 0.40 2.60
CA THR A 105 -6.12 -0.51 1.81
C THR A 105 -5.90 -1.80 2.60
N VAL A 106 -5.98 -2.93 1.92
CA VAL A 106 -5.68 -4.27 2.44
C VAL A 106 -4.27 -4.64 2.02
N GLY A 107 -3.47 -5.10 2.97
CA GLY A 107 -2.09 -5.50 2.72
C GLY A 107 -1.74 -6.87 3.28
N ILE A 108 -0.79 -7.56 2.65
CA ILE A 108 -0.21 -8.83 3.10
C ILE A 108 1.27 -8.61 3.43
N GLY A 109 1.72 -9.04 4.62
CA GLY A 109 3.10 -8.84 5.09
C GLY A 109 3.57 -10.06 5.87
N GLY A 110 4.55 -10.78 5.33
CA GLY A 110 4.78 -12.16 5.75
C GLY A 110 3.56 -12.99 5.35
N MET A 111 2.89 -13.60 6.34
CA MET A 111 1.61 -14.30 6.17
C MET A 111 0.41 -13.55 6.78
N TYR A 112 0.64 -12.35 7.28
CA TYR A 112 -0.35 -11.56 7.99
C TYR A 112 -1.06 -10.62 7.04
N MET A 113 -2.35 -10.40 7.29
CA MET A 113 -3.18 -9.40 6.63
C MET A 113 -3.36 -8.19 7.55
N CYS A 114 -3.33 -7.01 6.96
CA CYS A 114 -3.76 -5.77 7.61
C CYS A 114 -4.77 -4.99 6.77
N ILE A 115 -5.52 -4.12 7.44
CA ILE A 115 -6.36 -3.09 6.81
C ILE A 115 -5.91 -1.75 7.38
N TYR A 116 -5.47 -0.82 6.53
CA TYR A 116 -4.96 0.47 6.97
C TYR A 116 -6.11 1.37 7.47
N GLY A 117 -6.13 1.70 8.77
CA GLY A 117 -7.22 2.47 9.39
C GLY A 117 -7.24 3.97 9.06
N MET A 118 -6.17 4.47 8.44
CA MET A 118 -6.01 5.85 7.99
C MET A 118 -4.97 5.93 6.87
N ASP A 119 -4.91 7.07 6.19
CA ASP A 119 -3.79 7.41 5.32
C ASP A 119 -2.49 7.38 6.14
N SER A 120 -1.56 6.51 5.77
CA SER A 120 -0.39 6.23 6.63
C SER A 120 0.80 5.59 5.90
N PRO A 121 2.00 5.64 6.49
CA PRO A 121 3.12 4.82 6.05
C PRO A 121 2.78 3.33 6.14
N GLY A 122 3.40 2.50 5.29
CA GLY A 122 3.04 1.08 5.23
C GLY A 122 4.12 0.20 4.63
N GLY A 123 4.31 -0.98 5.23
CA GLY A 123 5.28 -1.99 4.77
C GLY A 123 4.67 -3.21 4.10
N TYR A 124 3.35 -3.41 4.14
CA TYR A 124 2.72 -4.63 3.62
C TYR A 124 2.53 -4.53 2.10
N GLN A 125 2.58 -5.65 1.40
CA GLN A 125 2.26 -5.77 -0.03
C GLN A 125 0.78 -5.49 -0.26
N LEU A 126 0.43 -4.57 -1.17
CA LEU A 126 -0.94 -4.09 -1.31
C LEU A 126 -1.75 -4.96 -2.27
N VAL A 127 -3.00 -5.29 -1.93
CA VAL A 127 -3.83 -6.22 -2.71
C VAL A 127 -5.22 -5.70 -3.07
N GLY A 128 -5.71 -4.68 -2.39
CA GLY A 128 -7.01 -4.07 -2.67
C GLY A 128 -7.42 -3.09 -1.59
N ARG A 129 -8.69 -2.68 -1.58
CA ARG A 129 -9.23 -1.73 -0.60
C ARG A 129 -10.61 -2.13 -0.12
N THR A 130 -10.92 -1.80 1.13
CA THR A 130 -12.19 -2.12 1.80
C THR A 130 -12.81 -0.88 2.46
N LEU A 131 -13.80 -1.06 3.35
CA LEU A 131 -14.45 0.01 4.11
C LEU A 131 -13.55 0.54 5.24
N PRO A 132 -13.79 1.78 5.71
CA PRO A 132 -13.10 2.27 6.89
C PRO A 132 -13.41 1.44 8.13
N ILE A 133 -12.37 0.99 8.80
CA ILE A 133 -12.42 0.23 10.06
C ILE A 133 -12.34 1.13 11.30
N TRP A 134 -12.18 2.45 11.09
CA TRP A 134 -12.13 3.47 12.11
C TRP A 134 -13.17 4.57 11.83
N ASN A 135 -13.98 4.94 12.83
CA ASN A 135 -14.97 6.00 12.71
C ASN A 135 -14.90 6.97 13.91
N THR A 136 -14.15 8.06 13.75
CA THR A 136 -13.88 9.04 14.82
C THR A 136 -15.15 9.67 15.40
N PHE A 137 -16.15 9.91 14.56
CA PHE A 137 -17.38 10.62 14.95
C PHE A 137 -18.55 9.67 15.26
N LEU A 138 -18.30 8.36 15.22
CA LEU A 138 -19.24 7.29 15.54
C LEU A 138 -20.62 7.43 14.88
N LYS A 139 -20.65 7.92 13.62
CA LYS A 139 -21.90 8.11 12.88
C LYS A 139 -22.58 6.80 12.51
N ASN A 140 -21.80 5.73 12.35
CA ASN A 140 -22.32 4.41 12.02
C ASN A 140 -22.55 3.59 13.30
N PRO A 141 -23.77 3.08 13.53
CA PRO A 141 -24.13 2.37 14.77
C PRO A 141 -23.46 1.00 14.95
N GLN A 142 -22.73 0.48 13.94
CA GLN A 142 -21.94 -0.74 14.08
C GLN A 142 -20.62 -0.55 14.82
N PHE A 143 -20.20 0.71 15.01
CA PHE A 143 -19.15 1.07 15.95
C PHE A 143 -19.77 1.20 17.34
N ALA A 144 -19.06 0.74 18.38
CA ALA A 144 -19.61 0.86 19.72
C ALA A 144 -19.57 2.34 20.17
N THR A 145 -20.51 2.72 21.05
CA THR A 145 -20.74 4.11 21.49
C THR A 145 -19.49 4.86 21.98
N ASP A 146 -18.48 4.15 22.47
CA ASP A 146 -17.20 4.72 22.94
C ASP A 146 -15.97 4.02 22.31
N ALA A 147 -16.15 3.31 21.19
CA ALA A 147 -15.07 2.59 20.53
C ALA A 147 -15.06 2.89 19.01
N PRO A 148 -14.17 3.80 18.56
CA PRO A 148 -14.05 4.16 17.14
C PRO A 148 -13.48 3.05 16.26
N TRP A 149 -13.00 1.93 16.80
CA TRP A 149 -12.52 0.78 16.04
C TRP A 149 -13.62 -0.27 15.82
N LEU A 150 -13.78 -0.75 14.58
CA LEU A 150 -14.78 -1.76 14.22
C LEU A 150 -14.40 -3.17 14.68
N LEU A 151 -13.13 -3.53 14.47
CA LEU A 151 -12.60 -4.88 14.65
C LEU A 151 -12.09 -5.12 16.07
N ARG A 152 -12.22 -6.35 16.54
CA ARG A 152 -11.83 -6.79 17.89
C ARG A 152 -10.89 -7.99 17.79
N PHE A 153 -10.21 -8.29 18.89
CA PHE A 153 -9.42 -9.52 19.02
C PHE A 153 -10.32 -10.73 18.78
N PHE A 154 -9.80 -11.70 18.03
CA PHE A 154 -10.50 -12.93 17.62
C PHE A 154 -11.69 -12.73 16.68
N ASP A 155 -11.94 -11.53 16.16
CA ASP A 155 -12.79 -11.40 14.98
C ASP A 155 -12.19 -12.14 13.79
N GLN A 156 -13.05 -12.57 12.89
CA GLN A 156 -12.73 -13.21 11.63
C GLN A 156 -13.16 -12.30 10.50
N VAL A 157 -12.22 -11.64 9.85
CA VAL A 157 -12.52 -10.85 8.65
C VAL A 157 -12.67 -11.81 7.47
N ARG A 158 -13.73 -11.66 6.69
CA ARG A 158 -13.92 -12.35 5.42
C ARG A 158 -14.27 -11.33 4.35
N PHE A 159 -13.57 -11.37 3.22
CA PHE A 159 -13.86 -10.47 2.11
C PHE A 159 -14.88 -11.05 1.15
N TYR A 160 -15.66 -10.19 0.52
CA TYR A 160 -16.43 -10.53 -0.68
C TYR A 160 -16.14 -9.51 -1.79
N PRO A 161 -16.10 -9.94 -3.06
CA PRO A 161 -15.70 -9.07 -4.16
C PRO A 161 -16.79 -8.03 -4.45
N VAL A 162 -16.35 -6.80 -4.68
CA VAL A 162 -17.14 -5.70 -5.26
C VAL A 162 -16.29 -4.96 -6.29
N SER A 163 -16.94 -4.25 -7.21
CA SER A 163 -16.23 -3.30 -8.08
C SER A 163 -15.73 -2.08 -7.31
N GLU A 164 -14.76 -1.35 -7.86
CA GLU A 164 -14.28 -0.10 -7.29
C GLU A 164 -15.38 0.97 -7.20
N THR A 165 -16.27 1.03 -8.20
CA THR A 165 -17.42 1.95 -8.19
C THR A 165 -18.39 1.63 -7.06
N GLU A 166 -18.73 0.35 -6.87
CA GLU A 166 -19.59 -0.09 -5.75
C GLU A 166 -18.91 0.19 -4.40
N LEU A 167 -17.62 -0.11 -4.27
CA LEU A 167 -16.86 0.18 -3.05
C LEU A 167 -16.86 1.67 -2.72
N THR A 168 -16.71 2.54 -3.72
CA THR A 168 -16.71 4.00 -3.53
C THR A 168 -18.02 4.47 -2.90
N GLN A 169 -19.16 4.01 -3.43
CA GLN A 169 -20.46 4.33 -2.85
C GLN A 169 -20.63 3.75 -1.45
N LEU A 170 -20.26 2.48 -1.25
CA LEU A 170 -20.34 1.81 0.05
C LEU A 170 -19.49 2.51 1.12
N ARG A 171 -18.31 3.03 0.76
CA ARG A 171 -17.43 3.75 1.69
C ARG A 171 -18.09 5.03 2.21
N GLU A 172 -18.73 5.81 1.35
CA GLU A 172 -19.47 7.01 1.76
C GLU A 172 -20.70 6.70 2.60
N ASP A 173 -21.49 5.70 2.19
CA ASP A 173 -22.68 5.30 2.94
C ASP A 173 -22.33 4.68 4.29
N PHE A 174 -21.26 3.90 4.37
CA PHE A 174 -20.81 3.29 5.62
C PHE A 174 -20.28 4.34 6.59
N ARG A 175 -19.52 5.35 6.14
CA ARG A 175 -19.04 6.45 7.01
C ARG A 175 -20.19 7.20 7.67
N GLU A 176 -21.26 7.44 6.92
CA GLU A 176 -22.43 8.20 7.35
C GLU A 176 -23.53 7.33 7.99
N GLY A 177 -23.27 6.04 8.22
CA GLY A 177 -24.23 5.13 8.88
C GLY A 177 -25.43 4.74 8.03
N ARG A 178 -25.39 4.97 6.71
CA ARG A 178 -26.43 4.59 5.74
C ARG A 178 -26.28 3.15 5.23
N ALA A 179 -25.08 2.57 5.35
CA ALA A 179 -24.82 1.17 5.02
C ALA A 179 -24.34 0.39 6.25
N SER A 180 -24.64 -0.91 6.26
CA SER A 180 -24.18 -1.83 7.30
C SER A 180 -23.51 -3.08 6.73
N LEU A 181 -22.56 -3.61 7.49
CA LEU A 181 -21.89 -4.89 7.25
C LEU A 181 -22.66 -6.03 7.91
N ARG A 182 -22.64 -7.20 7.28
CA ARG A 182 -23.04 -8.45 7.92
C ARG A 182 -21.98 -8.83 8.96
N ILE A 183 -22.39 -8.88 10.22
CA ILE A 183 -21.58 -9.33 11.35
C ILE A 183 -22.30 -10.49 12.02
N GLU A 184 -21.63 -11.63 12.16
CA GLU A 184 -22.21 -12.85 12.73
C GLU A 184 -21.49 -13.24 13.99
N GLU A 185 -22.21 -13.29 15.10
CA GLU A 185 -21.67 -13.77 16.38
C GLU A 185 -21.39 -15.27 16.29
N THR A 186 -20.20 -15.67 16.75
CA THR A 186 -19.74 -17.05 16.72
C THR A 186 -18.73 -17.31 17.85
N GLN A 187 -18.02 -18.44 17.79
CA GLN A 187 -16.92 -18.77 18.67
C GLN A 187 -15.77 -19.36 17.86
N PHE A 188 -14.54 -18.99 18.20
CA PHE A 188 -13.36 -19.72 17.74
C PHE A 188 -13.13 -20.90 18.69
N ASP A 189 -13.36 -22.11 18.19
CA ASP A 189 -13.16 -23.36 18.92
C ASP A 189 -11.80 -23.96 18.56
N PHE A 190 -10.86 -23.89 19.50
CA PHE A 190 -9.50 -24.36 19.28
C PHE A 190 -9.43 -25.87 19.04
N ALA A 191 -10.29 -26.67 19.67
CA ALA A 191 -10.29 -28.12 19.47
C ALA A 191 -10.78 -28.47 18.05
N ALA A 192 -11.80 -27.77 17.57
CA ALA A 192 -12.27 -27.92 16.20
C ALA A 192 -11.21 -27.49 15.18
N HIS A 193 -10.46 -26.41 15.46
CA HIS A 193 -9.35 -25.99 14.61
C HIS A 193 -8.22 -27.03 14.59
N GLN A 194 -7.85 -27.61 15.73
CA GLN A 194 -6.85 -28.68 15.77
C GLN A 194 -7.29 -29.92 14.97
N GLN A 195 -8.58 -30.29 15.05
CA GLN A 195 -9.11 -31.39 14.24
C GLN A 195 -9.05 -31.07 12.74
N PHE A 196 -9.46 -29.86 12.34
CA PHE A 196 -9.34 -29.40 10.95
C PHE A 196 -7.89 -29.49 10.43
N LEU A 197 -6.91 -29.09 11.25
CA LEU A 197 -5.49 -29.21 10.88
C LEU A 197 -5.04 -30.67 10.71
N ALA A 198 -5.55 -31.58 11.53
CA ALA A 198 -5.26 -33.01 11.42
C ALA A 198 -5.91 -33.62 10.16
N ASP A 199 -7.18 -33.29 9.91
CA ASP A 199 -7.96 -33.80 8.77
C ASP A 199 -7.36 -33.36 7.42
N HIS A 200 -6.81 -32.15 7.36
CA HIS A 200 -6.21 -31.58 6.14
C HIS A 200 -4.67 -31.57 6.15
N ALA A 201 -4.02 -32.35 7.02
CA ALA A 201 -2.57 -32.29 7.22
C ALA A 201 -1.77 -32.51 5.92
N ALA A 202 -2.20 -33.46 5.08
CA ALA A 202 -1.54 -33.78 3.82
C ALA A 202 -1.63 -32.62 2.80
N GLU A 203 -2.81 -32.02 2.67
CA GLU A 203 -3.03 -30.88 1.77
C GLU A 203 -2.26 -29.64 2.22
N ILE A 204 -2.24 -29.38 3.54
CA ILE A 204 -1.44 -28.30 4.13
C ILE A 204 0.05 -28.52 3.88
N ALA A 205 0.55 -29.76 4.03
CA ALA A 205 1.94 -30.08 3.77
C ALA A 205 2.31 -29.89 2.30
N ALA A 206 1.47 -30.36 1.37
CA ALA A 206 1.67 -30.19 -0.07
C ALA A 206 1.69 -28.70 -0.46
N PHE A 207 0.76 -27.90 0.08
CA PHE A 207 0.75 -26.45 -0.13
C PHE A 207 2.05 -25.80 0.33
N ARG A 208 2.50 -26.11 1.56
CA ARG A 208 3.73 -25.55 2.13
C ARG A 208 4.97 -25.97 1.36
N GLN A 209 5.03 -27.20 0.86
CA GLN A 209 6.16 -27.67 0.06
C GLN A 209 6.27 -26.89 -1.26
N ARG A 210 5.14 -26.71 -1.98
CA ARG A 210 5.10 -25.88 -3.20
C ARG A 210 5.53 -24.45 -2.91
N GLN A 211 4.97 -23.85 -1.87
CA GLN A 211 5.28 -22.48 -1.46
C GLN A 211 6.76 -22.31 -1.08
N ALA A 212 7.35 -23.26 -0.34
CA ALA A 212 8.75 -23.21 0.05
C ALA A 212 9.71 -23.29 -1.15
N ALA A 213 9.42 -24.16 -2.11
CA ALA A 213 10.22 -24.27 -3.33
C ALA A 213 10.18 -22.96 -4.16
N ALA A 214 9.00 -22.36 -4.29
CA ALA A 214 8.85 -21.08 -5.00
C ALA A 214 9.53 -19.92 -4.26
N PHE A 215 9.42 -19.89 -2.92
CA PHE A 215 10.11 -18.91 -2.09
C PHE A 215 11.63 -18.98 -2.27
N GLU A 216 12.21 -20.19 -2.26
CA GLU A 216 13.65 -20.38 -2.46
C GLU A 216 14.10 -19.91 -3.84
N GLN A 217 13.33 -20.22 -4.89
CA GLN A 217 13.62 -19.76 -6.26
C GLN A 217 13.57 -18.23 -6.37
N GLU A 218 12.55 -17.60 -5.82
CA GLU A 218 12.38 -16.15 -5.84
C GLU A 218 13.52 -15.45 -5.07
N VAL A 219 13.91 -15.95 -3.89
CA VAL A 219 15.06 -15.42 -3.13
C VAL A 219 16.37 -15.55 -3.91
N GLN A 220 16.60 -16.67 -4.60
CA GLN A 220 17.79 -16.86 -5.42
C GLN A 220 17.84 -15.90 -6.61
N LEU A 221 16.71 -15.67 -7.28
CA LEU A 221 16.60 -14.72 -8.39
C LEU A 221 17.02 -13.32 -7.93
N TRP A 222 16.52 -12.87 -6.78
CA TRP A 222 16.81 -11.52 -6.28
C TRP A 222 18.28 -11.35 -5.89
N ALA A 223 18.87 -12.37 -5.27
CA ALA A 223 20.29 -12.34 -4.92
C ALA A 223 21.17 -12.19 -6.17
N GLN A 224 20.77 -12.77 -7.30
CA GLN A 224 21.47 -12.63 -8.58
C GLN A 224 21.24 -11.26 -9.21
N GLU A 225 20.03 -10.72 -9.14
CA GLU A 225 19.71 -9.37 -9.64
C GLU A 225 20.48 -8.28 -8.88
N GLU A 226 20.56 -8.37 -7.55
CA GLU A 226 21.33 -7.43 -6.72
C GLU A 226 22.83 -7.46 -7.04
N GLN A 227 23.39 -8.64 -7.34
CA GLN A 227 24.80 -8.76 -7.75
C GLN A 227 25.09 -8.14 -9.13
N ASN A 228 24.08 -8.09 -10.00
CA ASN A 228 24.21 -7.59 -11.37
C ASN A 228 23.80 -6.12 -11.52
N ALA A 229 23.32 -5.47 -10.46
CA ALA A 229 22.89 -4.08 -10.49
C ALA A 229 24.09 -3.11 -10.62
N PRO A 230 23.99 -2.05 -11.47
CA PRO A 230 25.01 -1.01 -11.54
C PRO A 230 25.16 -0.28 -10.18
N PRO A 231 26.35 0.22 -9.84
CA PRO A 231 26.55 1.01 -8.62
C PRO A 231 25.65 2.27 -8.61
N GLU A 232 25.01 2.56 -7.48
CA GLU A 232 24.04 3.66 -7.30
C GLU A 232 24.61 5.08 -7.52
N ASP A 233 25.93 5.23 -7.69
CA ASP A 233 26.62 6.53 -7.70
C ASP A 233 26.65 7.23 -9.08
N GLU A 234 26.34 6.52 -10.18
CA GLU A 234 26.47 7.07 -11.54
C GLU A 234 25.29 7.97 -11.99
N THR A 235 24.18 8.02 -11.26
CA THR A 235 23.01 8.88 -11.60
C THR A 235 23.09 10.31 -11.06
N ARG A 236 24.14 10.67 -10.31
CA ARG A 236 24.45 12.09 -10.02
C ARG A 236 25.13 12.74 -11.23
N ALA A 237 24.39 12.89 -12.33
CA ALA A 237 24.76 13.88 -13.33
C ALA A 237 24.68 15.26 -12.66
N SER A 238 25.84 15.88 -12.42
CA SER A 238 25.96 17.27 -11.99
C SER A 238 25.17 18.13 -12.96
N VAL A 239 24.18 18.87 -12.48
CA VAL A 239 23.51 19.89 -13.29
C VAL A 239 24.57 20.94 -13.58
N SER A 240 24.89 21.11 -14.86
CA SER A 240 25.83 22.13 -15.33
C SER A 240 25.39 23.52 -14.84
N GLU A 241 26.30 24.25 -14.19
CA GLU A 241 26.18 25.68 -13.86
C GLU A 241 26.27 26.54 -15.14
N GLU A 242 25.35 26.33 -16.09
CA GLU A 242 25.16 27.31 -17.15
C GLU A 242 24.21 28.39 -16.64
N GLU A 243 24.73 29.59 -16.42
CA GLU A 243 23.95 30.79 -16.12
C GLU A 243 23.03 31.10 -17.31
N GLU A 244 21.78 30.62 -17.24
CA GLU A 244 20.72 31.06 -18.14
C GLU A 244 20.14 32.41 -17.69
N ASN A 245 19.83 33.27 -18.65
CA ASN A 245 19.08 34.50 -18.41
C ASN A 245 17.65 34.14 -17.95
N GLY A 246 17.36 34.33 -16.67
CA GLY A 246 16.05 34.09 -16.07
C GLY A 246 16.11 33.97 -14.56
N LEU A 247 14.98 34.07 -13.88
CA LEU A 247 14.87 33.84 -12.45
C LEU A 247 14.89 32.32 -12.19
N ALA A 248 15.95 31.84 -11.55
CA ALA A 248 16.05 30.45 -11.14
C ALA A 248 15.07 30.16 -9.98
N VAL A 249 14.25 29.12 -10.13
CA VAL A 249 13.43 28.55 -9.05
C VAL A 249 14.20 27.38 -8.45
N GLN A 250 14.58 27.52 -7.18
CA GLN A 250 15.43 26.58 -6.46
C GLN A 250 14.62 25.72 -5.49
N ALA A 251 15.13 24.53 -5.19
CA ALA A 251 14.64 23.76 -4.05
C ALA A 251 15.05 24.45 -2.74
N ASP A 252 14.14 24.52 -1.78
CA ASP A 252 14.36 25.06 -0.43
C ASP A 252 14.52 23.96 0.63
N LEU A 253 14.35 22.70 0.23
CA LEU A 253 14.31 21.53 1.11
C LEU A 253 14.95 20.29 0.46
N ASN A 254 15.33 19.32 1.29
CA ASN A 254 15.79 18.01 0.82
C ASN A 254 14.59 17.10 0.55
N GLY A 255 14.53 16.46 -0.62
CA GLY A 255 13.44 15.56 -0.99
C GLY A 255 13.66 14.88 -2.32
N ASN A 256 12.62 14.25 -2.86
CA ASN A 256 12.60 13.66 -4.21
C ASN A 256 11.54 14.36 -5.07
N ILE A 257 11.83 14.65 -6.34
CA ILE A 257 10.84 15.22 -7.27
C ILE A 257 9.69 14.24 -7.47
N TRP A 258 8.48 14.64 -7.08
CA TRP A 258 7.26 13.84 -7.26
C TRP A 258 6.64 14.10 -8.62
N LYS A 259 6.32 15.36 -8.93
CA LYS A 259 5.67 15.74 -10.20
C LYS A 259 6.25 17.03 -10.72
N VAL A 260 6.45 17.10 -12.03
CA VAL A 260 6.68 18.34 -12.76
C VAL A 260 5.38 18.68 -13.49
N LEU A 261 4.76 19.81 -13.13
CA LEU A 261 3.42 20.20 -13.58
C LEU A 261 3.44 21.17 -14.77
N VAL A 262 4.63 21.57 -15.23
CA VAL A 262 4.85 22.54 -16.30
C VAL A 262 5.84 22.01 -17.31
N GLN A 263 5.85 22.60 -18.50
CA GLN A 263 6.78 22.31 -19.58
C GLN A 263 7.50 23.59 -20.03
N PRO A 264 8.70 23.48 -20.65
CA PRO A 264 9.34 24.62 -21.27
C PRO A 264 8.40 25.28 -22.29
N GLY A 265 8.19 26.57 -22.12
CA GLY A 265 7.33 27.42 -22.92
C GLY A 265 6.00 27.79 -22.29
N ASP A 266 5.61 27.17 -21.18
CA ASP A 266 4.38 27.47 -20.47
C ASP A 266 4.41 28.86 -19.81
N GLU A 267 3.32 29.62 -19.91
CA GLU A 267 3.10 30.82 -19.11
C GLU A 267 2.53 30.43 -17.73
N VAL A 268 3.13 30.98 -16.68
CA VAL A 268 2.76 30.70 -15.29
C VAL A 268 2.42 31.99 -14.54
N SER A 269 1.46 31.91 -13.62
CA SER A 269 1.13 33.00 -12.71
C SER A 269 1.95 32.93 -11.42
N ALA A 270 2.18 34.08 -10.76
CA ALA A 270 2.78 34.09 -9.43
C ALA A 270 1.95 33.23 -8.46
N GLY A 271 2.62 32.35 -7.70
CA GLY A 271 2.00 31.39 -6.80
C GLY A 271 1.49 30.11 -7.47
N GLN A 272 1.56 29.97 -8.80
CA GLN A 272 1.19 28.73 -9.49
C GLN A 272 2.15 27.60 -9.11
N THR A 273 1.61 26.43 -8.81
CA THR A 273 2.43 25.23 -8.52
C THR A 273 3.14 24.76 -9.78
N LEU A 274 4.46 24.63 -9.69
CA LEU A 274 5.32 24.22 -10.81
C LEU A 274 5.78 22.77 -10.65
N ILE A 275 6.22 22.42 -9.45
CA ILE A 275 6.79 21.13 -9.11
C ILE A 275 6.24 20.69 -7.76
N ILE A 276 6.03 19.39 -7.56
CA ILE A 276 5.76 18.81 -6.25
C ILE A 276 6.99 17.99 -5.85
N VAL A 277 7.47 18.18 -4.62
CA VAL A 277 8.57 17.44 -3.99
C VAL A 277 7.99 16.57 -2.88
N GLU A 278 8.39 15.30 -2.81
CA GLU A 278 8.15 14.47 -1.64
C GLU A 278 9.33 14.62 -0.67
N ALA A 279 9.05 15.16 0.51
CA ALA A 279 10.02 15.26 1.59
C ALA A 279 9.33 15.10 2.93
N MET A 280 10.06 14.52 3.90
CA MET A 280 9.54 14.32 5.26
C MET A 280 8.17 13.60 5.28
N LYS A 281 7.92 12.70 4.31
CA LYS A 281 6.66 11.97 4.10
C LYS A 281 5.45 12.86 3.75
N MET A 282 5.70 14.06 3.24
CA MET A 282 4.69 15.01 2.78
C MET A 282 4.95 15.42 1.33
N GLU A 283 3.88 15.84 0.65
CA GLU A 283 3.95 16.53 -0.64
C GLU A 283 4.10 18.03 -0.39
N LEU A 284 5.13 18.64 -0.97
CA LEU A 284 5.44 20.05 -0.84
C LEU A 284 5.46 20.68 -2.24
N ALA A 285 4.64 21.71 -2.43
CA ALA A 285 4.52 22.43 -3.68
C ALA A 285 5.62 23.49 -3.80
N ILE A 286 6.42 23.42 -4.86
CA ILE A 286 7.30 24.50 -5.30
C ILE A 286 6.49 25.39 -6.25
N VAL A 287 6.33 26.65 -5.90
CA VAL A 287 5.47 27.61 -6.61
C VAL A 287 6.30 28.67 -7.35
N ALA A 288 5.69 29.27 -8.38
CA ALA A 288 6.29 30.35 -9.13
C ALA A 288 6.42 31.61 -8.24
N PRO A 289 7.63 32.17 -8.03
CA PRO A 289 7.80 33.40 -7.25
C PRO A 289 7.22 34.63 -7.96
N GLN A 290 7.08 34.59 -9.28
CA GLN A 290 6.48 35.64 -10.10
C GLN A 290 5.76 35.04 -11.31
N ALA A 291 4.96 35.85 -11.99
CA ALA A 291 4.43 35.47 -13.30
C ALA A 291 5.55 35.54 -14.34
N GLY A 292 5.54 34.64 -15.31
CA GLY A 292 6.58 34.56 -16.34
C GLY A 292 6.39 33.34 -17.23
N ARG A 293 7.37 33.09 -18.09
CA ARG A 293 7.40 31.93 -18.99
C ARG A 293 8.49 30.94 -18.57
N VAL A 294 8.16 29.65 -18.52
CA VAL A 294 9.14 28.60 -18.19
C VAL A 294 10.12 28.46 -19.34
N THR A 295 11.42 28.70 -19.12
CA THR A 295 12.43 28.59 -20.17
C THR A 295 13.05 27.20 -20.22
N ARG A 296 13.36 26.64 -19.06
CA ARG A 296 14.05 25.35 -18.90
C ARG A 296 13.65 24.67 -17.60
N ILE A 297 13.69 23.34 -17.61
CA ILE A 297 13.52 22.47 -16.44
C ILE A 297 14.79 21.62 -16.30
N ALA A 298 15.42 21.65 -15.12
CA ALA A 298 16.65 20.91 -14.79
C ALA A 298 16.43 19.76 -13.79
N CYS A 299 15.18 19.42 -13.53
CA CYS A 299 14.80 18.30 -12.67
C CYS A 299 13.89 17.31 -13.41
N GLN A 300 13.77 16.10 -12.86
CA GLN A 300 12.92 15.04 -13.39
C GLN A 300 12.33 14.24 -12.23
N THR A 301 11.14 13.66 -12.42
CA THR A 301 10.49 12.80 -11.42
C THR A 301 11.43 11.69 -10.92
N GLY A 302 11.41 11.46 -9.61
CA GLY A 302 12.24 10.49 -8.90
C GLY A 302 13.65 10.96 -8.56
N ARG A 303 14.08 12.13 -9.03
CA ARG A 303 15.40 12.66 -8.71
C ARG A 303 15.45 13.24 -7.29
N PRO A 304 16.49 12.93 -6.48
CA PRO A 304 16.73 13.64 -5.23
C PRO A 304 17.10 15.10 -5.50
N VAL A 305 16.67 15.99 -4.60
CA VAL A 305 16.99 17.41 -4.60
C VAL A 305 17.44 17.85 -3.21
N SER A 306 18.33 18.83 -3.19
CA SER A 306 18.84 19.49 -1.99
C SER A 306 18.57 21.00 -2.04
N PRO A 307 18.52 21.68 -0.88
CA PRO A 307 18.38 23.13 -0.83
C PRO A 307 19.44 23.84 -1.68
N GLY A 308 18.99 24.73 -2.57
CA GLY A 308 19.83 25.47 -3.52
C GLY A 308 19.93 24.84 -4.91
N ASP A 309 19.46 23.60 -5.11
CA ASP A 309 19.43 22.99 -6.45
C ASP A 309 18.48 23.78 -7.37
N ASN A 310 18.97 24.19 -8.54
CA ASN A 310 18.16 24.84 -9.56
C ASN A 310 17.21 23.82 -10.20
N LEU A 311 15.90 24.07 -10.10
CA LEU A 311 14.87 23.16 -10.61
C LEU A 311 14.38 23.57 -12.00
N LEU A 312 14.14 24.87 -12.20
CA LEU A 312 13.71 25.46 -13.47
C LEU A 312 14.01 26.97 -13.50
N TRP A 313 13.82 27.60 -14.65
CA TRP A 313 14.00 29.05 -14.85
C TRP A 313 12.74 29.70 -15.43
N LEU A 314 12.47 30.93 -15.00
CA LEU A 314 11.39 31.79 -15.48
C LEU A 314 11.94 33.06 -16.14
N GLU A 315 11.40 33.44 -17.30
CA GLU A 315 11.64 34.74 -17.95
C GLU A 315 10.42 35.67 -17.85
#